data_AF-A0A951JG56-F1
#
_entry.id   AF-A0A951JG56-F1
#
_cell.length_a   1.000
_cell.length_b   1.000
_cell.length_c   1.000
_cell.angle_alpha   90.00
_cell.angle_beta   90.00
_cell.angle_gamma   90.00
#
_symmetry.space_group_name_H-M   'P 1'
#
loop_
_entity.id
_entity.type
_entity.pdbx_description
1 polymer ?
#
loop_
_entity_poly.entity_id
_entity_poly.type
_entity_poly.pdbx_seq_one_letter_code
_entity_poly.pdbx_strand_id
1 'polypeptide(L)'
;MPPRKDDASVETLREAARTFMDATSLRQAARDIGMSPTGLRGFLDGAAPYVKTERKLRAWYLREAQRQVQAVSPEAANNALRLLVGHFAPAYARETTLELVDVLERRCIDSQTPVPAWIAEVRSWYTE
;
A
#
# COMPACT_ATOMS: atom_id res chain seq x y z
N MET A 1 0.82 0.27 -26.56
CA MET A 1 0.84 0.70 -25.15
C MET A 1 1.87 -0.18 -24.44
N PRO A 2 2.98 0.37 -23.91
CA PRO A 2 3.98 -0.45 -23.23
C PRO A 2 3.38 -0.98 -21.91
N PRO A 3 3.77 -2.17 -21.44
CA PRO A 3 3.36 -2.65 -20.13
C PRO A 3 3.86 -1.68 -19.05
N ARG A 4 2.99 -1.30 -18.12
CA ARG A 4 3.39 -0.55 -16.92
C ARG A 4 4.49 -1.35 -16.22
N LYS A 5 5.57 -0.68 -15.86
CA LYS A 5 6.74 -1.24 -15.16
C LYS A 5 6.44 -1.59 -13.69
N ASP A 6 5.15 -1.74 -13.35
CA ASP A 6 4.58 -1.76 -11.99
C ASP A 6 4.04 -3.14 -11.58
N ASP A 7 4.39 -4.21 -12.29
CA ASP A 7 3.95 -5.55 -11.93
C ASP A 7 4.73 -6.04 -10.72
N ALA A 8 4.10 -6.00 -9.54
CA ALA A 8 4.64 -6.57 -8.31
C ALA A 8 5.23 -7.97 -8.55
N SER A 9 6.43 -8.19 -8.03
CA SER A 9 7.14 -9.46 -8.20
C SER A 9 6.33 -10.61 -7.57
N VAL A 10 6.53 -11.84 -8.04
CA VAL A 10 5.87 -13.02 -7.44
C VAL A 10 6.17 -13.12 -5.94
N GLU A 11 7.37 -12.72 -5.51
CA GLU A 11 7.73 -12.71 -4.09
C GLU A 11 6.99 -11.62 -3.32
N THR A 12 6.84 -10.42 -3.89
CA THR A 12 6.00 -9.36 -3.31
C THR A 12 4.55 -9.83 -3.14
N LEU A 13 4.00 -10.53 -4.13
CA LEU A 13 2.65 -11.10 -4.05
C LEU A 13 2.55 -12.18 -2.96
N ARG A 14 3.61 -12.98 -2.78
CA ARG A 14 3.70 -14.01 -1.75
C ARG A 14 3.73 -13.41 -0.35
N GLU A 15 4.58 -12.42 -0.14
CA GLU A 15 4.71 -11.72 1.14
C GLU A 15 3.39 -11.04 1.51
N ALA A 16 2.78 -10.31 0.58
CA ALA A 16 1.47 -9.71 0.80
C ALA A 16 0.39 -10.74 1.17
N ALA A 17 0.37 -11.89 0.48
CA ALA A 17 -0.57 -12.97 0.76
C ALA A 17 -0.32 -13.64 2.14
N ARG A 18 0.94 -13.73 2.59
CA ARG A 18 1.27 -14.20 3.96
C ARG A 18 0.73 -13.22 4.99
N THR A 19 1.06 -11.94 4.87
CA THR A 19 0.61 -10.90 5.79
C THR A 19 -0.92 -10.85 5.89
N PHE A 20 -1.62 -10.95 4.75
CA PHE A 20 -3.08 -10.97 4.74
C PHE A 20 -3.67 -12.24 5.37
N MET A 21 -3.04 -13.41 5.14
CA MET A 21 -3.43 -14.66 5.77
C MET A 21 -3.28 -14.58 7.29
N ASP A 22 -2.17 -14.02 7.78
CA ASP A 22 -1.87 -13.88 9.21
C ASP A 22 -2.89 -12.95 9.91
N ALA A 23 -3.34 -11.91 9.21
CA ALA A 23 -4.40 -11.02 9.69
C ALA A 23 -5.81 -11.65 9.62
N THR A 24 -5.99 -12.74 8.88
CA THR A 24 -7.32 -13.35 8.63
C THR A 24 -7.29 -14.87 8.84
N SER A 25 -7.38 -15.65 7.76
CA SER A 25 -7.18 -17.10 7.73
C SER A 25 -6.89 -17.57 6.31
N LEU A 26 -6.27 -18.75 6.15
CA LEU A 26 -5.98 -19.31 4.82
C LEU A 26 -7.25 -19.41 3.93
N ARG A 27 -8.39 -19.80 4.51
CA ARG A 27 -9.64 -19.95 3.74
C ARG A 27 -10.20 -18.60 3.30
N GLN A 28 -10.10 -17.58 4.15
CA GLN A 28 -10.52 -16.22 3.81
C GLN A 28 -9.61 -15.64 2.73
N ALA A 29 -8.30 -15.71 2.91
CA ALA A 29 -7.31 -15.27 1.93
C ALA A 29 -7.50 -15.97 0.58
N ALA A 30 -7.70 -17.28 0.57
CA ALA A 30 -7.94 -18.03 -0.66
C ALA A 30 -9.21 -17.55 -1.38
N ARG A 31 -10.29 -17.29 -0.62
CA ARG A 31 -11.55 -16.78 -1.19
C ARG A 31 -11.37 -15.39 -1.80
N ASP A 32 -10.70 -14.48 -1.10
CA ASP A 32 -10.51 -13.08 -1.54
C ASP A 32 -9.57 -12.97 -2.75
N ILE A 33 -8.57 -13.85 -2.83
CA ILE A 33 -7.68 -13.97 -4.00
C ILE A 33 -8.38 -14.72 -5.16
N GLY A 34 -9.39 -15.55 -4.87
CA GLY A 34 -10.06 -16.41 -5.85
C GLY A 34 -9.30 -17.69 -6.17
N MET A 35 -8.62 -18.27 -5.18
CA MET A 35 -7.87 -19.53 -5.23
C MET A 35 -8.51 -20.59 -4.32
N SER A 36 -8.15 -21.86 -4.52
CA SER A 36 -8.45 -22.90 -3.52
C SER A 36 -7.50 -22.76 -2.33
N PRO A 37 -7.89 -23.17 -1.10
CA PRO A 37 -6.99 -23.15 0.06
C PRO A 37 -5.69 -23.94 -0.17
N THR A 38 -5.78 -25.09 -0.83
CA THR A 38 -4.62 -25.92 -1.18
C THR A 38 -3.71 -25.22 -2.19
N GLY A 39 -4.29 -24.57 -3.21
CA GLY A 39 -3.54 -23.81 -4.21
C GLY A 39 -2.86 -22.58 -3.61
N LEU A 40 -3.51 -21.90 -2.66
CA LEU A 40 -2.90 -20.78 -1.94
C LEU A 40 -1.76 -21.27 -1.04
N ARG A 41 -1.96 -22.36 -0.29
CA ARG A 41 -0.89 -22.94 0.53
C ARG A 41 0.32 -23.34 -0.30
N GLY A 42 0.12 -24.10 -1.38
CA GLY A 42 1.21 -24.49 -2.28
C GLY A 42 1.92 -23.29 -2.90
N PHE A 43 1.17 -22.23 -3.26
CA PHE A 43 1.79 -20.95 -3.63
C PHE A 43 2.66 -20.45 -2.48
N LEU A 44 2.12 -20.19 -1.29
CA LEU A 44 2.85 -19.65 -0.13
C LEU A 44 4.11 -20.45 0.26
N ASP A 45 4.09 -21.77 0.01
CA ASP A 45 5.21 -22.69 0.24
C ASP A 45 6.30 -22.65 -0.86
N GLY A 46 6.13 -21.82 -1.90
CA GLY A 46 7.14 -21.54 -2.91
C GLY A 46 6.77 -21.98 -4.33
N ALA A 47 5.60 -22.60 -4.56
CA ALA A 47 5.22 -23.00 -5.90
C ALA A 47 5.10 -21.79 -6.85
N ALA A 48 5.61 -21.96 -8.07
CA ALA A 48 5.46 -20.97 -9.12
C ALA A 48 4.00 -20.91 -9.59
N PRO A 49 3.36 -19.73 -9.59
CA PRO A 49 1.99 -19.61 -10.06
C PRO A 49 1.94 -19.76 -11.59
N TYR A 50 0.93 -20.46 -12.10
CA TYR A 50 0.57 -20.37 -13.51
C TYR A 50 0.09 -18.95 -13.85
N VAL A 51 0.19 -18.54 -15.11
CA VAL A 51 -0.22 -17.22 -15.62
C VAL A 51 -1.62 -16.78 -15.12
N LYS A 52 -2.59 -17.71 -15.09
CA LYS A 52 -3.95 -17.43 -14.59
C LYS A 52 -3.99 -17.14 -13.09
N THR A 53 -3.17 -17.83 -12.31
CA THR A 53 -3.04 -17.64 -10.86
C THR A 53 -2.32 -16.34 -10.54
N GLU A 54 -1.23 -16.06 -11.23
CA GLU A 54 -0.47 -14.82 -11.12
C GLU A 54 -1.35 -13.59 -11.40
N ARG A 55 -2.19 -13.65 -12.45
CA ARG A 55 -3.16 -12.58 -12.74
C ARG A 55 -4.16 -12.35 -11.61
N LYS A 56 -4.63 -13.42 -10.94
CA LYS A 56 -5.53 -13.31 -9.79
C LYS A 56 -4.83 -12.66 -8.59
N LEU A 57 -3.60 -13.10 -8.30
CA LEU A 57 -2.77 -12.54 -7.23
C LEU A 57 -2.49 -11.06 -7.46
N ARG A 58 -2.08 -10.65 -8.67
CA ARG A 58 -1.87 -9.23 -9.01
C ARG A 58 -3.14 -8.40 -8.87
N ALA A 59 -4.25 -8.89 -9.43
CA ALA A 59 -5.52 -8.18 -9.32
C ALA A 59 -5.97 -8.05 -7.87
N TRP A 60 -5.77 -9.07 -7.04
CA TRP A 60 -6.04 -9.02 -5.62
C TRP A 60 -5.11 -8.02 -4.91
N TYR A 61 -3.80 -8.09 -5.14
CA TYR A 61 -2.81 -7.21 -4.54
C TYR A 61 -3.10 -5.74 -4.81
N LEU A 62 -3.47 -5.38 -6.04
CA LEU A 62 -3.85 -4.01 -6.37
C LEU A 62 -5.13 -3.55 -5.65
N ARG A 63 -6.14 -4.42 -5.53
CA ARG A 63 -7.35 -4.10 -4.76
C ARG A 63 -7.05 -3.93 -3.28
N GLU A 64 -6.20 -4.78 -2.72
CA GLU A 64 -5.84 -4.74 -1.30
C GLU A 64 -4.99 -3.50 -0.99
N ALA A 65 -4.01 -3.18 -1.84
CA ALA A 65 -3.25 -1.95 -1.73
C ALA A 65 -4.14 -0.71 -1.79
N GLN A 66 -5.15 -0.68 -2.68
CA GLN A 66 -6.12 0.41 -2.74
C GLN A 66 -6.97 0.51 -1.46
N ARG A 67 -7.39 -0.61 -0.87
CA ARG A 67 -8.11 -0.61 0.41
C ARG A 67 -7.24 -0.06 1.54
N GLN A 68 -5.96 -0.44 1.58
CA GLN A 68 -5.04 0.04 2.61
C GLN A 68 -4.71 1.52 2.46
N VAL A 69 -4.59 2.04 1.22
CA VAL A 69 -4.43 3.49 0.98
C VAL A 69 -5.62 4.29 1.51
N GLN A 70 -6.83 3.74 1.41
CA GLN A 70 -8.04 4.36 1.98
C GLN A 70 -8.14 4.22 3.51
N ALA A 71 -7.28 3.40 4.14
CA ALA A 71 -7.28 3.12 5.57
C ALA A 71 -6.06 3.70 6.31
N VAL A 72 -5.21 4.49 5.65
CA VAL A 72 -4.04 5.10 6.31
C VAL A 72 -4.53 6.11 7.34
N SER A 73 -4.23 5.85 8.62
CA SER A 73 -4.52 6.78 9.70
C SER A 73 -3.58 8.00 9.66
N PRO A 74 -4.00 9.15 10.20
CA PRO A 74 -3.15 10.33 10.39
C PRO A 74 -1.80 10.01 11.04
N GLU A 75 -1.79 9.19 12.08
CA GLU A 75 -0.58 8.80 12.82
C GLU A 75 0.34 7.94 11.96
N ALA A 76 -0.22 6.98 11.21
CA ALA A 76 0.57 6.13 10.33
C ALA A 76 1.22 6.95 9.20
N ALA A 77 0.46 7.88 8.60
CA ALA A 77 0.99 8.80 7.59
C ALA A 77 2.12 9.68 8.15
N ASN A 78 1.91 10.31 9.30
CA ASN A 78 2.93 11.16 9.92
C ASN A 78 4.18 10.37 10.30
N ASN A 79 4.04 9.16 10.86
CA ASN A 79 5.19 8.33 11.19
C ASN A 79 5.99 7.96 9.95
N ALA A 80 5.33 7.62 8.84
CA ALA A 80 6.00 7.36 7.57
C ALA A 80 6.73 8.61 7.05
N LEU A 81 6.09 9.78 7.08
CA LEU A 81 6.72 11.05 6.69
C LEU A 81 7.96 11.35 7.55
N ARG A 82 7.84 11.21 8.88
CA ARG A 82 8.96 11.37 9.83
C ARG A 82 10.11 10.42 9.56
N LEU A 83 9.84 9.18 9.15
CA LEU A 83 10.89 8.25 8.73
C LEU A 83 11.62 8.74 7.48
N LEU A 84 10.90 9.29 6.50
CA LEU A 84 11.48 9.81 5.26
C LEU A 84 12.33 11.06 5.51
N VAL A 85 11.89 11.97 6.39
CA VAL A 85 12.58 13.24 6.67
C VAL A 85 13.54 13.18 7.86
N GLY A 86 13.58 12.07 8.60
CA GLY A 86 14.28 11.96 9.88
C GLY A 86 15.80 12.11 9.82
N HIS A 87 16.38 12.13 8.62
CA HIS A 87 17.80 12.40 8.40
C HIS A 87 18.14 13.90 8.36
N PHE A 88 17.14 14.78 8.25
CA PHE A 88 17.32 16.23 8.29
C PHE A 88 17.34 16.76 9.73
N ALA A 89 17.91 17.96 9.92
CA ALA A 89 17.77 18.69 11.18
C ALA A 89 16.28 19.04 11.43
N PRO A 90 15.84 19.19 12.70
CA PRO A 90 14.41 19.32 13.02
C PRO A 90 13.64 20.41 12.25
N ALA A 91 14.27 21.56 12.00
CA ALA A 91 13.66 22.65 11.24
C ALA A 91 13.38 22.24 9.78
N TYR A 92 14.37 21.66 9.11
CA TYR A 92 14.23 21.17 7.74
C TYR A 92 13.26 19.98 7.65
N ALA A 93 13.27 19.08 8.63
CA ALA A 93 12.35 17.95 8.66
C ALA A 93 10.88 18.40 8.69
N ARG A 94 10.56 19.44 9.48
CA ARG A 94 9.23 20.05 9.51
C ARG A 94 8.86 20.68 8.16
N GLU A 95 9.73 21.51 7.60
CA GLU A 95 9.48 22.18 6.31
C GLU A 95 9.27 21.16 5.18
N THR A 96 10.16 20.18 5.05
CA THR A 96 10.04 19.12 4.05
C THR A 96 8.77 18.29 4.25
N THR A 97 8.32 18.06 5.48
CA THR A 97 7.07 17.34 5.73
C THR A 97 5.87 18.12 5.19
N LEU A 98 5.79 19.42 5.44
CA LEU A 98 4.72 20.28 4.92
C LEU A 98 4.75 20.34 3.38
N GLU A 99 5.94 20.47 2.78
CA GLU A 99 6.09 20.47 1.32
C GLU A 99 5.63 19.15 0.68
N LEU A 100 5.94 18.01 1.30
CA LEU A 100 5.49 16.70 0.83
C LEU A 100 3.97 16.59 0.87
N VAL A 101 3.36 17.01 1.98
CA VAL A 101 1.88 17.01 2.14
C VAL A 101 1.23 17.91 1.08
N ASP A 102 1.77 19.09 0.83
CA ASP A 102 1.28 20.03 -0.20
C ASP A 102 1.38 19.44 -1.61
N VAL A 103 2.48 18.76 -1.93
CA VAL A 103 2.65 18.09 -3.22
C VAL A 103 1.61 16.98 -3.38
N LEU A 104 1.38 16.17 -2.35
CA LEU A 104 0.41 15.07 -2.39
C LEU A 104 -1.03 15.60 -2.58
N GLU A 105 -1.43 16.62 -1.82
CA GLU A 105 -2.74 17.24 -1.95
C GLU A 105 -2.96 17.80 -3.36
N ARG A 106 -1.98 18.56 -3.87
CA ARG A 106 -2.04 19.14 -5.22
C ARG A 106 -2.20 18.05 -6.28
N ARG A 107 -1.46 16.94 -6.15
CA ARG A 107 -1.55 15.82 -7.10
C ARG A 107 -2.90 15.11 -7.03
N CYS A 108 -3.50 14.96 -5.85
CA CYS A 108 -4.86 14.45 -5.73
C CYS A 108 -5.87 15.34 -6.47
N ILE A 109 -5.77 16.67 -6.31
CA ILE A 109 -6.64 17.63 -6.99
C ILE A 109 -6.45 17.56 -8.51
N ASP A 110 -5.20 17.60 -8.99
CA ASP A 110 -4.86 17.54 -10.41
C ASP A 110 -5.37 16.24 -11.08
N SER A 111 -5.29 15.12 -10.36
CA SER A 111 -5.72 13.81 -10.85
C SER A 111 -7.17 13.47 -10.55
N GLN A 112 -7.96 14.44 -10.03
CA GLN A 112 -9.35 14.25 -9.59
C GLN A 112 -9.53 13.05 -8.65
N THR A 113 -8.51 12.76 -7.85
CA THR A 113 -8.53 11.69 -6.85
C THR A 113 -8.93 12.28 -5.50
N PRO A 114 -9.78 11.61 -4.71
CA PRO A 114 -10.15 12.10 -3.39
C PRO A 114 -8.91 12.37 -2.54
N VAL A 115 -8.85 13.56 -1.93
CA VAL A 115 -7.80 13.93 -0.98
C VAL A 115 -7.99 13.09 0.29
N PRO A 116 -6.97 12.33 0.73
CA PRO A 116 -7.08 11.56 1.97
C PRO A 116 -7.25 12.48 3.18
N ALA A 117 -8.17 12.11 4.11
CA ALA A 117 -8.46 12.91 5.29
C ALA A 117 -7.23 13.18 6.16
N TRP A 118 -6.28 12.23 6.20
CA TRP A 118 -5.05 12.37 6.97
C TRP A 118 -4.19 13.56 6.52
N ILE A 119 -4.31 14.05 5.28
CA ILE A 119 -3.52 15.20 4.79
C ILE A 119 -3.81 16.45 5.61
N ALA A 120 -5.10 16.74 5.85
CA ALA A 120 -5.52 17.91 6.63
C ALA A 120 -5.10 17.79 8.10
N GLU A 121 -5.20 16.58 8.65
CA GLU A 121 -4.89 16.31 10.06
C GLU A 121 -3.38 16.32 10.35
N VAL A 122 -2.56 15.74 9.47
CA VAL A 122 -1.10 15.85 9.61
C VAL A 122 -0.67 17.32 9.48
N ARG A 123 -1.27 18.10 8.58
CA ARG A 123 -0.95 19.53 8.43
C ARG A 123 -1.21 20.31 9.72
N SER A 124 -2.32 20.06 10.42
CA SER A 124 -2.64 20.81 11.64
C SER A 124 -1.57 20.62 12.74
N TRP A 125 -0.99 19.42 12.84
CA TRP A 125 0.06 19.10 13.83
C TRP A 125 1.37 19.87 13.65
N TYR A 126 1.61 20.44 12.46
CA TYR A 126 2.82 21.23 12.20
C TYR A 126 2.55 22.73 12.14
N THR A 127 1.28 23.17 12.15
CA THR A 127 0.89 24.59 12.18
C THR A 127 0.57 25.12 13.58
N GLU A 128 0.42 24.23 14.57
CA GLU A 128 0.44 24.55 16.01
C GLU A 128 1.87 24.74 16.53
#